data_AF-A0A7W2FB67-F1
#
_entry.id   AF-A0A7W2FB67-F1
#
_cell.length_a   1.000
_cell.length_b   1.000
_cell.length_c   1.000
_cell.angle_alpha   90.00
_cell.angle_beta   90.00
_cell.angle_gamma   90.00
#
_symmetry.space_group_name_H-M   'P 1'
#
loop_
_entity.id
_entity.type
_entity.pdbx_description
1 polymer ?
#
loop_
_entity_poly.entity_id
_entity_poly.type
_entity_poly.pdbx_seq_one_letter_code
_entity_poly.pdbx_strand_id
1 'polypeptide(L)'
;MLMPVIALAAGVFDYRRPHGGDVASLAFALAALLLIFCWFHLDATQRHYRRSAMQLGAMLILPALALPWYLFRSRGALRGAVAIGKALLLLLATMSCYGLGARLAA
;
A
#
# COMPACT_ATOMS: atom_id res chain seq x y z
N MET A 1 -2.40 0.12 18.44
CA MET A 1 -3.45 1.12 18.11
C MET A 1 -2.86 2.50 17.78
N LEU A 2 -1.93 3.05 18.58
CA LEU A 2 -1.36 4.39 18.32
C LEU A 2 -0.52 4.50 17.02
N MET A 3 0.30 3.48 16.71
CA MET A 3 1.23 3.49 15.58
C MET A 3 0.60 3.70 14.18
N PRO A 4 -0.43 2.93 13.77
CA PRO A 4 -1.08 3.17 12.48
C PRO A 4 -1.77 4.53 12.41
N VAL A 5 -2.32 5.03 13.52
CA VAL A 5 -2.91 6.37 13.59
C VAL A 5 -1.85 7.45 13.40
N ILE A 6 -0.69 7.31 14.03
CA ILE A 6 0.44 8.25 13.88
C ILE A 6 0.99 8.21 12.46
N ALA A 7 1.20 7.01 11.89
CA ALA A 7 1.69 6.85 10.52
C ALA A 7 0.72 7.48 9.51
N LEU A 8 -0.59 7.30 9.72
CA LEU A 8 -1.64 7.85 8.86
C LEU A 8 -1.75 9.38 9.03
N ALA A 9 -1.71 9.89 10.26
CA ALA A 9 -1.71 11.32 10.53
C ALA A 9 -0.47 12.01 9.93
N ALA A 10 0.72 11.42 10.12
CA ALA A 10 1.95 11.92 9.54
C ALA A 10 1.93 11.90 8.00
N GLY A 11 1.38 10.84 7.40
CA GLY A 11 1.17 10.77 5.95
C GLY A 11 0.21 11.82 5.42
N VAL A 12 -0.89 12.13 6.14
CA VAL A 12 -1.82 13.20 5.77
C VAL A 12 -1.17 14.58 5.89
N PHE A 13 -0.35 14.81 6.92
CA PHE A 13 0.39 16.05 7.08
C PHE A 13 1.46 16.23 5.99
N ASP A 14 2.16 15.16 5.61
CA ASP A 14 3.16 15.17 4.53
C ASP A 14 2.52 15.39 3.15
N TYR A 15 1.36 14.78 2.91
CA TYR A 15 0.58 14.96 1.68
C TYR A 15 0.11 16.42 1.46
N ARG A 16 -0.13 17.17 2.55
CA ARG A 16 -0.54 18.58 2.47
C ARG A 16 0.61 19.54 2.15
N ARG A 17 1.86 19.08 2.25
CA ARG A 17 3.01 19.88 1.86
C ARG A 17 3.25 19.71 0.36
N PRO A 18 3.54 20.79 -0.39
CA PRO A 18 3.81 20.71 -1.82
C PRO A 18 5.18 20.05 -2.03
N HIS A 19 5.19 18.72 -2.14
CA HIS A 19 6.38 17.95 -2.49
C HIS A 19 6.27 17.50 -3.95
N GLY A 20 7.13 18.06 -4.81
CA GLY A 20 7.32 17.54 -6.15
C GLY A 20 8.14 16.25 -6.08
N GLY A 21 7.48 15.09 -6.18
CA GLY A 21 8.11 13.79 -6.46
C GLY A 21 9.41 13.48 -5.71
N ASP A 22 9.48 13.75 -4.40
CA ASP A 22 10.74 13.68 -3.66
C ASP A 22 10.97 12.26 -3.12
N VAL A 23 12.22 11.77 -3.23
CA VAL A 23 12.64 10.42 -2.78
C VAL A 23 12.33 10.22 -1.30
N ALA A 24 12.35 11.30 -0.52
CA ALA A 24 11.99 11.32 0.89
C ALA A 24 10.53 10.87 1.14
N SER A 25 9.57 11.31 0.32
CA SER A 25 8.16 10.92 0.46
C SER A 25 7.96 9.44 0.15
N LEU A 26 8.69 8.89 -0.83
CA LEU A 26 8.68 7.46 -1.12
C LEU A 26 9.28 6.65 0.04
N ALA A 27 10.43 7.08 0.56
CA ALA A 27 11.09 6.44 1.70
C ALA A 27 10.18 6.44 2.94
N PHE A 28 9.51 7.55 3.21
CA PHE A 28 8.54 7.68 4.29
C PHE A 28 7.35 6.72 4.12
N ALA A 29 6.76 6.67 2.93
CA ALA A 29 5.65 5.77 2.63
C ALA A 29 6.03 4.28 2.83
N LEU A 30 7.22 3.89 2.37
CA LEU A 30 7.74 2.53 2.56
C LEU A 30 7.97 2.20 4.04
N ALA A 31 8.58 3.12 4.79
CA ALA A 31 8.80 2.95 6.23
C ALA A 31 7.47 2.83 7.00
N ALA A 32 6.49 3.67 6.68
CA ALA A 32 5.16 3.63 7.27
C ALA A 32 4.44 2.30 6.97
N LEU A 33 4.51 1.82 5.74
CA LEU A 33 3.91 0.54 5.33
C LEU A 33 4.53 -0.64 6.10
N LEU A 34 5.86 -0.66 6.22
CA LEU A 34 6.59 -1.69 6.96
C LEU A 34 6.21 -1.68 8.45
N LEU A 35 6.16 -0.49 9.07
CA LEU A 35 5.74 -0.32 10.46
C LEU A 35 4.31 -0.81 10.70
N ILE A 36 3.37 -0.49 9.81
CA ILE A 36 1.98 -0.96 9.88
C ILE A 36 1.93 -2.49 9.77
N PHE A 37 2.70 -3.08 8.84
CA PHE A 37 2.78 -4.53 8.67
C PHE A 37 3.36 -5.22 9.90
N CYS A 38 4.51 -4.75 10.40
CA CYS A 38 5.15 -5.28 11.61
C CYS A 38 4.21 -5.18 12.82
N TRP A 39 3.53 -4.04 12.98
CA TRP A 39 2.54 -3.88 14.04
C TRP A 39 1.39 -4.87 13.89
N PHE A 40 0.79 -5.01 12.70
CA PHE A 40 -0.30 -5.95 12.47
C PHE A 40 0.13 -7.40 12.77
N HIS A 41 1.34 -7.77 12.36
CA HIS A 41 1.88 -9.09 12.63
C HIS A 41 2.04 -9.36 14.13
N LEU A 42 2.70 -8.44 14.85
CA LEU A 42 2.95 -8.53 16.30
C LEU A 42 1.66 -8.49 17.12
N ASP A 43 0.71 -7.64 16.74
CA ASP A 43 -0.57 -7.51 17.41
C ASP A 43 -1.40 -8.80 17.27
N ALA A 44 -1.38 -9.40 16.08
CA ALA A 44 -2.06 -10.68 15.82
C ALA A 44 -1.41 -11.84 16.58
N THR A 45 -0.08 -11.87 16.75
CA THR A 45 0.60 -12.92 17.52
C THR A 45 0.38 -12.77 19.01
N GLN A 46 0.47 -11.55 19.55
CA GLN A 46 0.30 -11.28 20.99
C GLN A 46 -1.12 -11.53 21.49
N ARG A 47 -2.15 -11.28 20.66
CA ARG A 47 -3.54 -11.50 21.07
C ARG A 47 -4.08 -12.90 20.79
N HIS A 48 -3.24 -13.83 20.30
CA HIS A 48 -3.69 -15.15 19.79
C HIS A 48 -4.92 -15.05 18.88
N TYR A 49 -5.00 -13.97 18.09
CA TYR A 49 -6.18 -13.66 17.31
C TYR A 49 -6.23 -14.61 16.12
N ARG A 50 -7.31 -15.40 15.99
CA ARG A 50 -7.58 -16.15 14.76
C ARG A 50 -7.81 -15.13 13.65
N ARG A 51 -6.78 -14.91 12.81
CA ARG A 51 -6.86 -14.07 11.61
C ARG A 51 -7.98 -14.62 10.73
N SER A 52 -9.18 -14.04 10.84
CA SER A 52 -10.29 -14.49 10.01
C SER A 52 -9.99 -14.09 8.57
N ALA A 53 -10.37 -14.94 7.61
CA ALA A 53 -10.21 -14.64 6.19
C ALA A 53 -10.85 -13.29 5.81
N MET A 54 -11.90 -12.89 6.54
CA MET A 54 -12.55 -11.59 6.39
C MET A 54 -11.66 -10.40 6.78
N GLN A 55 -10.89 -10.48 7.87
CA GLN A 55 -10.00 -9.39 8.28
C GLN A 55 -8.83 -9.21 7.32
N LEU A 56 -8.23 -10.33 6.89
CA LEU A 56 -7.20 -10.33 5.83
C LEU A 56 -7.76 -9.80 4.51
N GLY A 57 -8.98 -10.25 4.14
CA GLY A 57 -9.70 -9.76 2.98
C GLY A 57 -9.94 -8.25 3.04
N ALA A 58 -10.41 -7.73 4.17
CA ALA A 58 -10.66 -6.30 4.34
C ALA A 58 -9.38 -5.46 4.21
N MET A 59 -8.26 -5.93 4.77
CA MET A 59 -6.96 -5.27 4.63
C MET A 59 -6.48 -5.20 3.17
N LEU A 60 -6.85 -6.17 2.33
CA LEU A 60 -6.44 -6.21 0.92
C LEU A 60 -7.42 -5.47 0.01
N ILE A 61 -8.72 -5.71 0.21
CA ILE A 61 -9.80 -5.24 -0.67
C ILE A 61 -9.99 -3.72 -0.53
N LEU A 62 -9.95 -3.18 0.68
CA LEU A 62 -10.15 -1.73 0.88
C LEU A 62 -9.12 -0.88 0.14
N PRO A 63 -7.80 -1.11 0.27
CA PRO A 63 -6.81 -0.41 -0.53
C PRO A 63 -6.93 -0.68 -2.04
N ALA A 64 -7.22 -1.93 -2.42
CA ALA A 64 -7.37 -2.32 -3.81
C ALA A 64 -8.54 -1.62 -4.51
N LEU A 65 -9.60 -1.25 -3.78
CA LEU A 65 -10.74 -0.50 -4.32
C LEU A 65 -10.59 1.02 -4.20
N ALA A 66 -9.92 1.49 -3.14
CA ALA A 66 -9.73 2.93 -2.90
C ALA A 66 -8.95 3.61 -4.04
N LEU A 67 -7.91 2.96 -4.55
CA LEU A 67 -7.06 3.47 -5.64
C LEU A 67 -7.80 3.62 -6.96
N PRO A 68 -8.47 2.58 -7.50
CA PRO A 68 -9.32 2.70 -8.68
C PRO A 68 -10.39 3.77 -8.54
N TRP A 69 -11.10 3.78 -7.40
CA TRP A 69 -12.13 4.78 -7.13
C TRP A 69 -11.58 6.21 -7.21
N TYR A 70 -10.45 6.47 -6.54
CA TYR A 70 -9.78 7.78 -6.60
C TYR A 70 -9.33 8.16 -8.02
N LEU A 71 -8.75 7.22 -8.76
CA LEU A 71 -8.25 7.47 -10.12
C LEU A 71 -9.38 7.78 -11.11
N PHE A 72 -10.50 7.05 -11.03
CA PHE A 72 -11.68 7.33 -11.81
C PHE A 72 -12.31 8.68 -11.43
N ARG A 73 -12.38 8.98 -10.13
CA ARG A 73 -12.97 10.23 -9.63
C ARG A 73 -12.15 11.45 -9.99
N SER A 74 -10.82 11.38 -9.91
CA SER A 74 -9.93 12.51 -10.15
C SER A 74 -9.60 12.75 -11.63
N ARG A 75 -9.60 11.70 -12.47
CA ARG A 75 -9.12 11.79 -13.86
C ARG A 75 -10.20 11.58 -14.92
N GLY A 76 -11.41 11.17 -14.53
CA GLY A 76 -12.48 10.75 -15.44
C GLY A 76 -12.32 9.31 -15.92
N ALA A 77 -13.37 8.74 -16.52
CA ALA A 77 -13.44 7.30 -16.83
C ALA A 77 -12.27 6.80 -17.69
N LEU A 78 -11.98 7.46 -18.82
CA LEU A 78 -10.96 7.00 -19.77
C LEU A 78 -9.53 7.11 -19.21
N ARG A 79 -9.18 8.27 -18.64
CA ARG A 79 -7.84 8.50 -18.08
C ARG A 79 -7.63 7.73 -16.77
N GLY A 80 -8.69 7.49 -16.00
CA GLY A 80 -8.69 6.61 -14.83
C GLY A 80 -8.39 5.16 -15.21
N ALA A 81 -9.05 4.64 -16.24
CA ALA A 81 -8.78 3.28 -16.75
C ALA A 81 -7.33 3.12 -17.24
N VAL A 82 -6.81 4.09 -17.99
CA VAL A 82 -5.40 4.09 -18.43
C VAL A 82 -4.45 4.12 -17.22
N ALA A 83 -4.75 4.91 -16.18
CA ALA A 83 -3.94 4.97 -14.98
C ALA A 83 -3.93 3.64 -14.21
N ILE A 84 -5.08 2.98 -14.10
CA ILE A 84 -5.20 1.65 -13.48
C ILE A 84 -4.42 0.61 -14.29
N GLY A 85 -4.56 0.63 -15.62
CA GLY A 85 -3.80 -0.26 -16.51
C GLY A 85 -2.29 -0.13 -16.32
N LYS A 86 -1.77 1.10 -16.22
CA LYS A 86 -0.35 1.35 -15.91
C LYS A 86 0.06 0.82 -14.55
N ALA A 87 -0.77 1.00 -13.52
CA ALA A 87 -0.49 0.50 -12.18
C ALA A 87 -0.44 -1.04 -12.15
N LEU A 88 -1.37 -1.71 -12.83
CA LEU A 88 -1.40 -3.18 -12.96
C LEU A 88 -0.17 -3.70 -13.70
N LEU A 89 0.24 -3.03 -14.79
CA LEU A 89 1.44 -3.40 -15.54
C LEU A 89 2.69 -3.33 -14.65
N LEU A 90 2.84 -2.25 -13.88
CA LEU A 90 3.96 -2.09 -12.94
C LEU A 90 3.96 -3.16 -11.85
N LEU A 91 2.78 -3.51 -11.33
CA LEU A 91 2.63 -4.59 -10.35
C LEU A 91 3.10 -5.94 -10.92
N LEU A 92 2.64 -6.29 -12.13
CA LEU A 92 3.05 -7.51 -12.82
C LEU A 92 4.56 -7.56 -13.08
N ALA A 93 5.15 -6.44 -13.51
CA ALA A 93 6.59 -6.32 -13.70
C ALA A 93 7.34 -6.56 -12.38
N THR A 94 6.87 -5.96 -11.28
CA THR A 94 7.48 -6.10 -9.95
C THR A 94 7.38 -7.55 -9.45
N MET A 95 6.22 -8.20 -9.61
CA MET A 95 6.03 -9.61 -9.27
C MET A 95 6.96 -10.52 -10.06
N SER A 96 7.15 -10.23 -11.35
CA SER A 96 8.05 -10.96 -12.23
C SER A 96 9.51 -10.81 -11.80
N CYS A 97 9.96 -9.59 -11.49
CA CYS A 97 11.29 -9.31 -10.97
C CYS A 97 11.54 -10.02 -9.63
N TYR A 98 10.58 -9.97 -8.71
CA TYR A 98 10.69 -10.67 -7.43
C TYR A 98 10.79 -12.19 -7.62
N GLY A 99 9.94 -12.77 -8.48
CA GLY A 99 9.98 -14.20 -8.79
C GLY A 99 11.28 -14.64 -9.45
N LEU A 100 11.86 -13.80 -10.33
CA LEU A 100 13.17 -14.05 -10.92
C LEU A 100 14.29 -13.94 -9.88
N GLY A 101 14.27 -12.92 -9.03
CA GLY A 101 15.24 -12.76 -7.94
C GLY A 101 15.23 -13.94 -6.97
N ALA A 102 14.05 -14.42 -6.59
CA ALA A 102 13.90 -15.58 -5.72
C ALA A 102 14.47 -16.88 -6.35
N ARG A 103 14.39 -17.01 -7.68
CA ARG A 103 14.96 -18.16 -8.41
C ARG A 103 16.47 -18.07 -8.59
N LEU A 104 17.03 -16.87 -8.64
CA LEU A 104 18.47 -16.63 -8.77
C LEU A 104 19.21 -16.67 -7.42
N ALA A 105 18.48 -16.49 -6.31
CA ALA A 105 19.01 -16.57 -4.95
C ALA A 105 18.89 -17.98 -4.32
N ALA A 106 18.26 -18.93 -5.03
CA ALA A 106 18.13 -20.34 -4.67
C ALA A 106 19.17 -21.18 -5.41
#